data_AF-Q8WUJ1-F1
#
_entry.id   AF-Q8WUJ1-F1
#
_cell.length_a   1.000
_cell.length_b   1.000
_cell.length_c   1.000
_cell.angle_alpha   90.00
_cell.angle_beta   90.00
_cell.angle_gamma   90.00
#
_symmetry.space_group_name_H-M   'P 1'
#
loop_
_entity.id
_entity.type
_entity.pdbx_description
1 polymer ?
#
loop_
_entity_poly.entity_id
_entity_poly.type
_entity_poly.pdbx_seq_one_letter_code
_entity_poly.pdbx_strand_id
1 'polypeptide(L)'
;MLRCGGRGLLLGLAVAAAAVMAARLMGWWGPRAGFRLFIPEELSRYRGGPGDPGLYLALLGRVYDVSSGRRHYEPGSHYSGFAGRDASRAFVTGDCSEAGLVDDVSDLSAAEMLTLHNWLSFYEKNYVCVGRVTGRFYGEDGLPTPALTQVEAAITRGLEANKLQLQEKQTFPPCNAEWSSARGSRLWCSQKSGGVSRDWIGVPRKLYKPGAKEPRCVCVRTTGPPSGQMPDNPPHRNRGDLDHPNLAEYTGCPPLAITCSFPL
;
A
#
# COMPACT_ATOMS: atom_id res chain seq x y z
N MET A 1 -11.88 40.51 39.42
CA MET A 1 -13.00 39.55 39.59
C MET A 1 -14.01 39.76 38.47
N LEU A 2 -13.98 38.96 37.40
CA LEU A 2 -15.07 38.94 36.42
C LEU A 2 -15.50 37.50 36.12
N ARG A 3 -16.65 37.20 36.73
CA ARG A 3 -17.69 36.19 36.47
C ARG A 3 -17.53 35.27 35.26
N CYS A 4 -17.54 33.98 35.58
CA CYS A 4 -18.12 32.90 34.78
C CYS A 4 -19.49 33.32 34.18
N GLY A 5 -19.58 33.38 32.86
CA GLY A 5 -20.83 33.58 32.14
C GLY A 5 -21.21 32.32 31.35
N GLY A 6 -22.10 31.50 31.91
CA GLY A 6 -22.67 30.29 31.29
C GLY A 6 -23.47 30.50 29.99
N ARG A 7 -23.32 31.65 29.33
CA ARG A 7 -23.93 31.96 28.02
C ARG A 7 -23.23 31.21 26.88
N GLY A 8 -21.93 30.93 27.00
CA GLY A 8 -21.16 30.25 25.93
C GLY A 8 -21.63 28.82 25.65
N LEU A 9 -22.03 28.09 26.69
CA LEU A 9 -22.47 26.69 26.55
C LEU A 9 -23.85 26.59 25.87
N LEU A 10 -24.79 27.48 26.22
CA LEU A 10 -26.12 27.52 25.63
C LEU A 10 -26.08 27.96 24.16
N LEU A 11 -25.24 28.94 23.80
CA LEU A 11 -25.02 29.30 22.39
C LEU A 11 -24.40 28.14 21.60
N GLY A 12 -23.44 27.42 22.18
CA GLY A 12 -22.82 26.27 21.51
C GLY A 12 -23.81 25.15 21.18
N LEU A 13 -24.72 24.83 22.10
CA LEU A 13 -25.76 23.81 21.89
C LEU A 13 -26.78 24.23 20.83
N ALA A 14 -27.19 25.51 20.82
CA ALA A 14 -28.14 26.01 19.83
C ALA A 14 -27.57 26.00 18.41
N VAL A 15 -26.29 26.38 18.25
CA VAL A 15 -25.60 26.34 16.94
C VAL A 15 -25.44 24.89 16.45
N ALA A 16 -25.09 23.95 17.32
CA ALA A 16 -25.00 22.54 16.96
C ALA A 16 -26.36 21.96 16.53
N ALA A 17 -27.44 22.26 17.26
CA ALA A 17 -28.78 21.81 16.90
C ALA A 17 -29.26 22.41 15.57
N ALA A 18 -28.98 23.70 15.32
CA ALA A 18 -29.29 24.34 14.05
C ALA A 18 -28.51 23.72 12.87
N ALA A 19 -27.22 23.41 13.05
CA ALA A 19 -26.40 22.74 12.03
C ALA A 19 -26.90 21.32 11.73
N VAL A 20 -27.28 20.56 12.76
CA VAL A 20 -27.90 19.23 12.64
C VAL A 20 -29.24 19.30 11.91
N MET A 21 -30.11 20.25 12.26
CA MET A 21 -31.41 20.43 11.62
C MET A 21 -31.26 20.91 10.18
N ALA A 22 -30.31 21.81 9.91
CA ALA A 22 -30.00 22.26 8.56
C ALA A 22 -29.42 21.12 7.71
N ALA A 23 -28.54 20.27 8.25
CA ALA A 23 -28.02 19.08 7.56
C ALA A 23 -29.12 18.04 7.26
N ARG A 24 -30.12 17.90 8.15
CA ARG A 24 -31.32 17.08 7.89
C ARG A 24 -32.21 17.68 6.81
N LEU A 25 -32.51 18.97 6.89
CA LEU A 25 -33.36 19.68 5.93
C LEU A 25 -32.71 19.81 4.53
N MET A 26 -31.38 19.94 4.47
CA MET A 26 -30.60 19.93 3.22
C MET A 26 -30.38 18.52 2.66
N GLY A 27 -30.94 17.47 3.27
CA GLY A 27 -30.82 16.09 2.78
C GLY A 27 -29.42 15.48 2.94
N TRP A 28 -28.49 16.15 3.64
CA TRP A 28 -27.12 15.64 3.88
C TRP A 28 -27.10 14.45 4.83
N TRP A 29 -28.18 14.23 5.60
CA TRP A 29 -28.43 13.05 6.42
C TRP A 29 -29.68 12.26 6.01
N GLY A 30 -30.10 12.36 4.73
CA GLY A 30 -30.97 11.32 4.19
C GLY A 30 -30.33 9.95 4.42
N PRO A 31 -31.09 8.88 4.71
CA PRO A 31 -30.52 7.55 4.84
C PRO A 31 -29.66 7.28 3.60
N ARG A 32 -28.38 6.93 3.82
CA ARG A 32 -27.45 6.54 2.74
C ARG A 32 -28.25 5.64 1.79
N ALA A 33 -28.46 6.10 0.55
CA ALA A 33 -29.21 5.34 -0.45
C ALA A 33 -28.69 3.89 -0.43
N GLY A 34 -29.63 2.97 -0.23
CA GLY A 34 -29.43 1.74 0.52
C GLY A 34 -28.18 0.95 0.15
N PHE A 35 -27.40 0.62 1.17
CA PHE A 35 -26.42 -0.46 1.06
C PHE A 35 -27.16 -1.74 0.66
N ARG A 36 -26.80 -2.33 -0.48
CA ARG A 36 -27.48 -3.50 -1.04
C ARG A 36 -26.54 -4.67 -1.24
N LEU A 37 -27.08 -5.87 -1.14
CA LEU A 37 -26.44 -7.07 -1.66
C LEU A 37 -26.89 -7.26 -3.10
N PHE A 38 -25.94 -7.53 -3.98
CA PHE A 38 -26.15 -7.82 -5.39
C PHE A 38 -25.80 -9.28 -5.64
N ILE A 39 -26.62 -10.01 -6.37
CA ILE A 39 -26.14 -11.21 -7.06
C ILE A 39 -25.38 -10.79 -8.34
N PRO A 40 -24.40 -11.57 -8.83
CA PRO A 40 -23.62 -11.18 -10.02
C PRO A 40 -24.46 -10.78 -11.24
N GLU A 41 -25.57 -11.46 -11.48
CA GLU A 41 -26.50 -11.22 -12.60
C GLU A 41 -27.31 -9.92 -12.42
N GLU A 42 -27.50 -9.46 -11.19
CA GLU A 42 -28.10 -8.14 -10.91
C GLU A 42 -27.07 -7.04 -11.13
N LEU A 43 -25.84 -7.24 -10.65
CA LEU A 43 -24.75 -6.29 -10.82
C LEU A 43 -24.43 -6.08 -12.32
N SER A 44 -24.53 -7.12 -13.14
CA SER A 44 -24.25 -7.06 -14.58
C SER A 44 -25.13 -6.11 -15.39
N ARG A 45 -26.22 -5.60 -14.79
CA ARG A 45 -27.10 -4.60 -15.39
C ARG A 45 -26.57 -3.16 -15.25
N TYR A 46 -25.60 -2.93 -14.37
CA TYR A 46 -25.10 -1.59 -14.04
C TYR A 46 -23.87 -1.22 -14.88
N ARG A 47 -24.04 -1.15 -16.22
CA ARG A 47 -22.93 -0.90 -17.16
C ARG A 47 -22.88 0.53 -17.70
N GLY A 48 -23.78 1.41 -17.27
CA GLY A 48 -23.84 2.82 -17.66
C GLY A 48 -24.29 3.09 -19.10
N GLY A 49 -24.80 2.09 -19.81
CA GLY A 49 -25.42 2.24 -21.12
C GLY A 49 -26.78 2.94 -21.07
N PRO A 50 -27.36 3.30 -22.23
CA PRO A 50 -28.69 3.89 -22.29
C PRO A 50 -29.75 2.97 -21.65
N GLY A 51 -30.44 3.45 -20.62
CA GLY A 51 -31.47 2.69 -19.91
C GLY A 51 -30.96 1.82 -18.75
N ASP A 52 -29.64 1.71 -18.58
CA ASP A 52 -29.08 1.01 -17.42
C ASP A 52 -29.41 1.77 -16.11
N PRO A 53 -29.69 1.07 -15.01
CA PRO A 53 -30.04 1.68 -13.72
C PRO A 53 -28.89 2.48 -13.08
N GLY A 54 -27.66 2.32 -13.57
CA GLY A 54 -26.47 3.01 -13.08
C GLY A 54 -25.19 2.48 -13.71
N LEU A 55 -24.05 2.89 -13.17
CA LEU A 55 -22.72 2.50 -13.62
C LEU A 55 -21.87 2.08 -12.42
N TYR A 56 -21.86 0.78 -12.13
CA TYR A 56 -21.21 0.22 -10.95
C TYR A 56 -20.09 -0.72 -11.35
N LEU A 57 -19.13 -0.91 -10.46
CA LEU A 57 -18.16 -2.01 -10.53
C LEU A 57 -17.91 -2.55 -9.13
N ALA A 58 -17.35 -3.75 -9.04
CA ALA A 58 -16.95 -4.34 -7.78
C ALA A 58 -15.44 -4.61 -7.70
N LEU A 59 -14.92 -4.49 -6.48
CA LEU A 59 -13.54 -4.79 -6.12
C LEU A 59 -13.52 -5.46 -4.73
N LEU A 60 -12.95 -6.66 -4.65
CA LEU A 60 -12.99 -7.54 -3.48
C LEU A 60 -14.40 -7.64 -2.87
N GLY A 61 -15.38 -7.77 -3.76
CA GLY A 61 -16.79 -7.89 -3.47
C GLY A 61 -17.49 -6.59 -3.11
N ARG A 62 -16.79 -5.46 -2.97
CA ARG A 62 -17.38 -4.15 -2.60
C ARG A 62 -17.83 -3.43 -3.86
N VAL A 63 -19.09 -2.99 -3.91
CA VAL A 63 -19.69 -2.35 -5.10
C VAL A 63 -19.61 -0.84 -4.97
N TYR A 64 -19.01 -0.18 -5.96
CA TYR A 64 -18.86 1.26 -6.03
C TYR A 64 -19.67 1.86 -7.17
N ASP A 65 -20.35 2.98 -6.89
CA ASP A 65 -20.94 3.82 -7.93
C ASP A 65 -19.85 4.68 -8.57
N VAL A 66 -19.50 4.34 -9.82
CA VAL A 66 -18.47 5.03 -10.59
C VAL A 66 -19.05 5.98 -11.64
N SER A 67 -20.31 6.39 -11.48
CA SER A 67 -20.98 7.35 -12.36
C SER A 67 -20.24 8.70 -12.45
N SER A 68 -19.60 9.16 -11.37
CA SER A 68 -18.75 10.37 -11.39
C SER A 68 -17.50 10.23 -12.27
N GLY A 69 -17.06 8.99 -12.51
CA GLY A 69 -15.94 8.61 -13.38
C GLY A 69 -16.36 8.06 -14.74
N ARG A 70 -17.61 8.31 -15.16
CA ARG A 70 -18.27 7.71 -16.34
C ARG A 70 -17.37 7.56 -17.59
N ARG A 71 -16.63 8.60 -17.96
CA ARG A 71 -15.70 8.61 -19.12
C ARG A 71 -14.71 7.44 -19.17
N HIS A 72 -14.43 6.81 -18.03
CA HIS A 72 -13.49 5.69 -17.90
C HIS A 72 -14.16 4.32 -18.02
N TYR A 73 -15.45 4.20 -17.68
CA TYR A 73 -16.15 2.92 -17.51
C TYR A 73 -17.41 2.76 -18.37
N GLU A 74 -17.90 3.83 -19.02
CA GLU A 74 -19.07 3.73 -19.89
C GLU A 74 -18.79 2.90 -21.15
N PRO A 75 -19.83 2.35 -21.81
CA PRO A 75 -19.63 1.55 -23.02
C PRO A 75 -18.77 2.27 -24.07
N GLY A 76 -17.75 1.59 -24.57
CA GLY A 76 -16.77 2.14 -25.53
C GLY A 76 -15.53 2.80 -24.89
N SER A 77 -15.53 3.01 -23.57
CA SER A 77 -14.33 3.46 -22.85
C SER A 77 -13.33 2.33 -22.59
N HIS A 78 -12.09 2.72 -22.28
CA HIS A 78 -10.98 1.79 -22.05
C HIS A 78 -11.22 0.78 -20.92
N TYR A 79 -11.93 1.15 -19.85
CA TYR A 79 -12.20 0.28 -18.71
C TYR A 79 -13.66 -0.16 -18.63
N SER A 80 -14.39 -0.11 -19.75
CA SER A 80 -15.80 -0.55 -19.81
C SER A 80 -16.03 -2.02 -19.44
N GLY A 81 -15.01 -2.88 -19.57
CA GLY A 81 -15.06 -4.28 -19.14
C GLY A 81 -15.20 -4.47 -17.63
N PHE A 82 -14.82 -3.48 -16.82
CA PHE A 82 -14.91 -3.53 -15.36
C PHE A 82 -16.33 -3.26 -14.85
N ALA A 83 -17.17 -2.61 -15.65
CA ALA A 83 -18.51 -2.22 -15.26
C ALA A 83 -19.46 -3.43 -15.18
N GLY A 84 -20.28 -3.46 -14.13
CA GLY A 84 -21.28 -4.49 -13.86
C GLY A 84 -20.72 -5.82 -13.36
N ARG A 85 -19.47 -5.87 -12.87
CA ARG A 85 -18.89 -7.11 -12.33
C ARG A 85 -17.81 -6.84 -11.29
N ASP A 86 -17.39 -7.90 -10.61
CA ASP A 86 -16.15 -7.89 -9.83
C ASP A 86 -14.99 -8.35 -10.72
N ALA A 87 -14.10 -7.42 -11.04
CA ALA A 87 -12.91 -7.64 -11.87
C ALA A 87 -11.63 -7.51 -11.05
N SER A 88 -11.66 -7.92 -9.77
CA SER A 88 -10.53 -7.81 -8.84
C SER A 88 -9.20 -8.27 -9.45
N ARG A 89 -9.18 -9.40 -10.15
CA ARG A 89 -7.95 -9.93 -10.77
C ARG A 89 -7.32 -8.96 -11.78
N ALA A 90 -8.13 -8.32 -12.62
CA ALA A 90 -7.67 -7.39 -13.65
C ALA A 90 -6.98 -6.15 -13.07
N PHE A 91 -7.34 -5.72 -11.85
CA PHE A 91 -6.70 -4.58 -11.17
C PHE A 91 -5.23 -4.85 -10.81
N VAL A 92 -4.83 -6.11 -10.71
CA VAL A 92 -3.44 -6.52 -10.42
C VAL A 92 -2.72 -6.92 -11.69
N THR A 93 -3.36 -7.76 -12.50
CA THR A 93 -2.72 -8.39 -13.67
C THR A 93 -2.68 -7.46 -14.89
N GLY A 94 -3.59 -6.50 -14.98
CA GLY A 94 -3.79 -5.68 -16.18
C GLY A 94 -4.44 -6.43 -17.35
N ASP A 95 -4.88 -7.67 -17.15
CA ASP A 95 -5.56 -8.46 -18.17
C ASP A 95 -7.04 -8.04 -18.25
N CYS A 96 -7.38 -7.28 -19.29
CA CYS A 96 -8.73 -6.83 -19.58
C CYS A 96 -9.52 -7.79 -20.49
N SER A 97 -9.01 -9.00 -20.74
CA SER A 97 -9.78 -10.06 -21.42
C SER A 97 -10.82 -10.69 -20.48
N GLU A 98 -11.79 -11.42 -21.01
CA GLU A 98 -12.79 -12.11 -20.17
C GLU A 98 -12.17 -13.09 -19.16
N ALA A 99 -10.96 -13.62 -19.44
CA ALA A 99 -10.23 -14.47 -18.50
C ALA A 99 -9.64 -13.70 -17.31
N GLY A 100 -9.30 -12.42 -17.51
CA GLY A 100 -8.78 -11.53 -16.48
C GLY A 100 -9.87 -10.75 -15.72
N LEU A 101 -11.03 -10.52 -16.34
CA LEU A 101 -12.19 -9.82 -15.77
C LEU A 101 -13.01 -10.70 -14.81
N VAL A 102 -12.33 -11.27 -13.82
CA VAL A 102 -12.87 -12.18 -12.81
C VAL A 102 -12.51 -11.75 -11.39
N ASP A 103 -13.20 -12.34 -10.41
CA ASP A 103 -13.03 -12.04 -8.98
C ASP A 103 -11.94 -12.90 -8.31
N ASP A 104 -11.41 -13.92 -9.00
CA ASP A 104 -10.47 -14.87 -8.39
C ASP A 104 -9.04 -14.31 -8.30
N VAL A 105 -8.60 -14.18 -7.06
CA VAL A 105 -7.30 -13.64 -6.64
C VAL A 105 -6.51 -14.64 -5.79
N SER A 106 -6.95 -15.91 -5.74
CA SER A 106 -6.40 -16.92 -4.83
C SER A 106 -4.94 -17.30 -5.09
N ASP A 107 -4.45 -17.08 -6.30
CA ASP A 107 -3.06 -17.32 -6.73
C ASP A 107 -2.15 -16.09 -6.57
N LEU A 108 -2.68 -14.94 -6.14
CA LEU A 108 -1.89 -13.72 -5.98
C LEU A 108 -1.07 -13.73 -4.68
N SER A 109 0.17 -13.24 -4.77
CA SER A 109 1.07 -13.10 -3.63
C SER A 109 0.64 -11.98 -2.67
N ALA A 110 1.18 -12.00 -1.43
CA ALA A 110 0.93 -10.94 -0.46
C ALA A 110 1.38 -9.55 -0.96
N ALA A 111 2.41 -9.47 -1.80
CA ALA A 111 2.86 -8.21 -2.41
C ALA A 111 1.85 -7.71 -3.46
N GLU A 112 1.30 -8.62 -4.28
CA GLU A 112 0.25 -8.30 -5.25
C GLU A 112 -1.07 -7.91 -4.57
N MET A 113 -1.39 -8.53 -3.43
CA MET A 113 -2.54 -8.12 -2.60
C MET A 113 -2.45 -6.67 -2.11
N LEU A 114 -1.24 -6.11 -1.94
CA LEU A 114 -1.10 -4.67 -1.64
C LEU A 114 -1.57 -3.78 -2.79
N THR A 115 -1.46 -4.24 -4.04
CA THR A 115 -2.01 -3.51 -5.18
C THR A 115 -3.54 -3.42 -5.08
N LEU A 116 -4.22 -4.51 -4.73
CA LEU A 116 -5.67 -4.50 -4.47
C LEU A 116 -6.03 -3.60 -3.29
N HIS A 117 -5.25 -3.64 -2.20
CA HIS A 117 -5.46 -2.76 -1.05
C HIS A 117 -5.36 -1.28 -1.43
N ASN A 118 -4.40 -0.92 -2.28
CA ASN A 118 -4.25 0.44 -2.79
C ASN A 118 -5.43 0.85 -3.68
N TRP A 119 -5.90 -0.05 -4.57
CA TRP A 119 -7.10 0.20 -5.37
C TRP A 119 -8.35 0.35 -4.51
N LEU A 120 -8.56 -0.51 -3.50
CA LEU A 120 -9.66 -0.36 -2.54
C LEU A 120 -9.63 1.02 -1.88
N SER A 121 -8.47 1.43 -1.37
CA SER A 121 -8.29 2.75 -0.76
C SER A 121 -8.59 3.90 -1.73
N PHE A 122 -8.22 3.75 -3.00
CA PHE A 122 -8.56 4.69 -4.05
C PHE A 122 -10.08 4.77 -4.26
N TYR A 123 -10.77 3.63 -4.40
CA TYR A 123 -12.22 3.63 -4.64
C TYR A 123 -13.01 4.15 -3.44
N GLU A 124 -12.66 3.76 -2.22
CA GLU A 124 -13.29 4.25 -1.00
C GLU A 124 -13.18 5.76 -0.82
N LYS A 125 -12.08 6.35 -1.30
CA LYS A 125 -11.87 7.80 -1.25
C LYS A 125 -12.60 8.57 -2.34
N ASN A 126 -12.76 7.99 -3.53
CA ASN A 126 -13.21 8.71 -4.73
C ASN A 126 -14.65 8.39 -5.17
N TYR A 127 -15.22 7.27 -4.71
CA TYR A 127 -16.52 6.77 -5.14
C TYR A 127 -17.36 6.31 -3.96
N VAL A 128 -18.68 6.31 -4.13
CA VAL A 128 -19.60 5.88 -3.09
C VAL A 128 -19.70 4.36 -3.11
N CYS A 129 -19.39 3.72 -1.98
CA CYS A 129 -19.68 2.29 -1.80
C CYS A 129 -21.19 2.10 -1.57
N VAL A 130 -21.86 1.44 -2.51
CA VAL A 130 -23.32 1.24 -2.52
C VAL A 130 -23.73 -0.17 -2.08
N GLY A 131 -22.79 -1.08 -1.86
CA GLY A 131 -23.13 -2.44 -1.50
C GLY A 131 -22.01 -3.45 -1.59
N ARG A 132 -22.42 -4.72 -1.65
CA ARG A 132 -21.54 -5.88 -1.85
C ARG A 132 -22.14 -6.83 -2.86
N VAL A 133 -21.30 -7.52 -3.63
CA VAL A 133 -21.71 -8.65 -4.46
C VAL A 133 -21.57 -9.93 -3.65
N THR A 134 -22.63 -10.74 -3.67
CA THR A 134 -22.65 -12.09 -3.08
C THR A 134 -21.85 -13.04 -3.97
N GLY A 135 -21.14 -13.99 -3.36
CA GLY A 135 -20.28 -14.93 -4.08
C GLY A 135 -18.98 -15.19 -3.33
N ARG A 136 -17.83 -14.95 -3.98
CA ARG A 136 -16.52 -15.34 -3.45
C ARG A 136 -16.18 -14.66 -2.14
N PHE A 137 -16.43 -13.36 -1.99
CA PHE A 137 -15.97 -12.57 -0.85
C PHE A 137 -17.02 -12.32 0.23
N TYR A 138 -18.30 -12.35 -0.14
CA TYR A 138 -19.42 -12.15 0.78
C TYR A 138 -20.49 -13.21 0.56
N GLY A 139 -21.00 -13.76 1.67
CA GLY A 139 -22.14 -14.69 1.65
C GLY A 139 -23.46 -13.98 1.30
N GLU A 140 -24.53 -14.76 1.20
CA GLU A 140 -25.90 -14.25 1.00
C GLU A 140 -26.39 -13.37 2.17
N ASP A 141 -25.80 -13.56 3.35
CA ASP A 141 -25.99 -12.75 4.55
C ASP A 141 -25.16 -11.44 4.53
N GLY A 142 -24.33 -11.25 3.50
CA GLY A 142 -23.42 -10.12 3.37
C GLY A 142 -22.19 -10.19 4.27
N LEU A 143 -21.97 -11.30 5.00
CA LEU A 143 -20.81 -11.50 5.86
C LEU A 143 -19.58 -11.95 5.05
N PRO A 144 -18.36 -11.61 5.50
CA PRO A 144 -17.13 -12.09 4.87
C PRO A 144 -17.06 -13.61 4.79
N THR A 145 -16.69 -14.12 3.62
CA THR A 145 -16.37 -15.54 3.44
C THR A 145 -14.94 -15.84 3.92
N PRO A 146 -14.58 -17.13 4.11
CA PRO A 146 -13.20 -17.51 4.37
C PRO A 146 -12.20 -17.02 3.30
N ALA A 147 -12.64 -16.90 2.04
CA ALA A 147 -11.79 -16.38 0.97
C ALA A 147 -11.46 -14.90 1.18
N LEU A 148 -12.42 -14.07 1.58
CA LEU A 148 -12.14 -12.67 1.93
C LEU A 148 -11.22 -12.57 3.16
N THR A 149 -11.44 -13.39 4.19
CA THR A 149 -10.55 -13.43 5.36
C THR A 149 -9.12 -13.79 4.97
N GLN A 150 -8.91 -14.69 4.02
CA GLN A 150 -7.57 -15.02 3.50
C GLN A 150 -6.93 -13.85 2.75
N VAL A 151 -7.71 -13.12 1.93
CA VAL A 151 -7.26 -11.90 1.25
C VAL A 151 -6.85 -10.83 2.27
N GLU A 152 -7.69 -10.55 3.27
CA GLU A 152 -7.40 -9.58 4.33
C GLU A 152 -6.14 -9.96 5.12
N ALA A 153 -5.98 -11.25 5.46
CA ALA A 153 -4.77 -11.74 6.10
C ALA A 153 -3.52 -11.61 5.19
N ALA A 154 -3.65 -11.83 3.88
CA ALA A 154 -2.56 -11.63 2.93
C ALA A 154 -2.16 -10.15 2.79
N ILE A 155 -3.14 -9.24 2.78
CA ILE A 155 -2.91 -7.78 2.81
C ILE A 155 -2.14 -7.40 4.08
N THR A 156 -2.59 -7.84 5.26
CA THR A 156 -1.90 -7.56 6.53
C THR A 156 -0.46 -8.05 6.51
N ARG A 157 -0.22 -9.30 6.07
CA ARG A 157 1.15 -9.83 5.92
C ARG A 157 1.99 -9.01 4.94
N GLY A 158 1.40 -8.58 3.82
CA GLY A 158 2.07 -7.72 2.85
C GLY A 158 2.48 -6.38 3.46
N LEU A 159 1.60 -5.73 4.23
CA LEU A 159 1.86 -4.44 4.86
C LEU A 159 2.99 -4.56 5.90
N GLU A 160 2.96 -5.61 6.72
CA GLU A 160 4.00 -5.90 7.70
C GLU A 160 5.35 -6.17 7.01
N ALA A 161 5.37 -7.00 5.96
CA ALA A 161 6.58 -7.29 5.20
C ALA A 161 7.18 -6.03 4.57
N ASN A 162 6.33 -5.17 3.97
CA ASN A 162 6.76 -3.90 3.38
C ASN A 162 7.31 -2.94 4.45
N LYS A 163 6.69 -2.87 5.63
CA LYS A 163 7.18 -2.08 6.77
C LYS A 163 8.55 -2.56 7.24
N LEU A 164 8.73 -3.87 7.42
CA LEU A 164 10.01 -4.47 7.81
C LEU A 164 11.08 -4.23 6.75
N GLN A 165 10.74 -4.37 5.48
CA GLN A 165 11.64 -4.09 4.36
C GLN A 165 12.07 -2.62 4.36
N LEU A 166 11.14 -1.69 4.63
CA LEU A 166 11.46 -0.25 4.70
C LEU A 166 12.39 0.05 5.88
N GLN A 167 12.16 -0.55 7.05
CA GLN A 167 13.04 -0.41 8.22
C GLN A 167 14.44 -0.97 7.92
N GLU A 168 14.53 -2.18 7.36
CA GLU A 168 15.80 -2.75 6.93
C GLU A 168 16.49 -1.86 5.89
N LYS A 169 15.74 -1.26 4.97
CA LYS A 169 16.26 -0.33 3.96
C LYS A 169 16.74 1.00 4.55
N GLN A 170 16.19 1.45 5.68
CA GLN A 170 16.72 2.63 6.40
C GLN A 170 18.07 2.33 7.06
N THR A 171 18.23 1.12 7.62
CA THR A 171 19.49 0.69 8.27
C THR A 171 20.55 0.26 7.26
N PHE A 172 20.15 -0.56 6.29
CA PHE A 172 21.00 -1.22 5.29
C PHE A 172 20.48 -0.95 3.86
N PRO A 173 20.46 0.31 3.42
CA PRO A 173 20.06 0.64 2.05
C PRO A 173 21.02 0.01 1.03
N PRO A 174 20.54 -0.38 -0.14
CA PRO A 174 21.41 -0.92 -1.18
C PRO A 174 22.42 0.11 -1.64
N CYS A 175 23.63 -0.36 -1.97
CA CYS A 175 24.65 0.47 -2.60
C CYS A 175 24.20 0.95 -3.97
N ASN A 176 24.77 2.05 -4.44
CA ASN A 176 24.78 2.33 -5.87
C ASN A 176 25.81 1.39 -6.53
N ALA A 177 25.52 0.96 -7.75
CA ALA A 177 26.40 0.07 -8.50
C ALA A 177 26.49 0.53 -9.95
N GLU A 178 27.70 0.48 -10.52
CA GLU A 178 27.95 0.61 -11.95
C GLU A 178 28.78 -0.58 -12.42
N TRP A 179 28.56 -1.02 -13.66
CA TRP A 179 29.38 -2.03 -14.31
C TRP A 179 29.69 -1.58 -15.74
N SER A 180 30.92 -1.85 -16.18
CA SER A 180 31.30 -1.73 -17.58
C SER A 180 32.33 -2.79 -17.94
N SER A 181 32.28 -3.27 -19.18
CA SER A 181 33.25 -4.22 -19.73
C SER A 181 34.69 -3.70 -19.75
N ALA A 182 34.92 -2.38 -19.66
CA ALA A 182 36.27 -1.82 -19.63
C ALA A 182 36.83 -1.63 -18.21
N ARG A 183 35.97 -1.38 -17.22
CA ARG A 183 36.38 -0.99 -15.85
C ARG A 183 36.02 -2.01 -14.77
N GLY A 184 35.25 -3.03 -15.11
CA GLY A 184 34.65 -3.95 -14.14
C GLY A 184 33.51 -3.29 -13.37
N SER A 185 33.34 -3.72 -12.12
CA SER A 185 32.25 -3.26 -11.23
C SER A 185 32.73 -2.16 -10.30
N ARG A 186 31.86 -1.23 -9.95
CA ARG A 186 32.10 -0.26 -8.88
C ARG A 186 30.85 -0.08 -8.03
N LEU A 187 31.05 -0.09 -6.73
CA LEU A 187 30.01 0.09 -5.71
C LEU A 187 30.32 1.36 -4.92
N TRP A 188 29.31 2.18 -4.63
CA TRP A 188 29.51 3.34 -3.76
C TRP A 188 28.27 3.70 -2.95
N CYS A 189 28.54 4.39 -1.85
CA CYS A 189 27.52 4.92 -0.96
C CYS A 189 27.43 6.44 -1.09
N SER A 190 26.23 6.96 -0.93
CA SER A 190 25.90 8.38 -0.84
C SER A 190 24.82 8.57 0.23
N GLN A 191 24.54 9.82 0.59
CA GLN A 191 23.42 10.17 1.47
C GLN A 191 22.03 9.78 0.91
N LYS A 192 21.97 9.35 -0.36
CA LYS A 192 20.74 8.97 -1.09
C LYS A 192 20.77 7.56 -1.66
N SER A 193 21.80 6.75 -1.38
CA SER A 193 21.88 5.37 -1.86
C SER A 193 20.63 4.59 -1.48
N GLY A 194 20.10 3.81 -2.43
CA GLY A 194 18.84 3.08 -2.27
C GLY A 194 17.58 3.94 -2.28
N GLY A 195 17.66 5.24 -2.58
CA GLY A 195 16.50 6.13 -2.56
C GLY A 195 16.00 6.47 -1.16
N VAL A 196 16.85 6.28 -0.13
CA VAL A 196 16.58 6.76 1.23
C VAL A 196 17.49 7.95 1.53
N SER A 197 16.93 9.03 2.08
CA SER A 197 17.70 10.22 2.47
C SER A 197 18.20 10.07 3.90
N ARG A 198 19.49 10.25 4.11
CA ARG A 198 20.18 10.08 5.40
C ARG A 198 21.21 11.19 5.61
N ASP A 199 21.58 11.42 6.86
CA ASP A 199 22.64 12.36 7.27
C ASP A 199 24.06 11.76 7.16
N TRP A 200 24.17 10.44 7.04
CA TRP A 200 25.43 9.71 6.82
C TRP A 200 25.52 9.10 5.42
N ILE A 201 26.76 8.94 4.91
CA ILE A 201 27.05 8.30 3.62
C ILE A 201 27.11 6.77 3.79
N GLY A 202 28.01 6.33 4.66
CA GLY A 202 28.27 4.91 4.95
C GLY A 202 29.24 4.28 3.97
N VAL A 203 29.54 3.00 4.18
CA VAL A 203 30.52 2.24 3.39
C VAL A 203 29.89 0.99 2.79
N PRO A 204 30.31 0.54 1.59
CA PRO A 204 29.84 -0.71 1.01
C PRO A 204 30.21 -1.91 1.89
N ARG A 205 29.23 -2.77 2.16
CA ARG A 205 29.40 -4.08 2.80
C ARG A 205 28.56 -5.14 2.11
N LYS A 206 29.01 -6.39 2.19
CA LYS A 206 28.23 -7.57 1.82
C LYS A 206 27.28 -7.89 2.96
N LEU A 207 25.97 -7.94 2.73
CA LEU A 207 24.99 -8.38 3.71
C LEU A 207 24.43 -9.74 3.30
N TYR A 208 24.70 -10.75 4.14
CA TYR A 208 24.19 -12.10 3.96
C TYR A 208 22.79 -12.22 4.58
N LYS A 209 21.84 -12.73 3.79
CA LYS A 209 20.50 -13.08 4.29
C LYS A 209 20.40 -14.60 4.41
N PRO A 210 19.81 -15.13 5.50
CA PRO A 210 19.51 -16.56 5.59
C PRO A 210 18.72 -17.03 4.36
N GLY A 211 19.18 -18.12 3.73
CA GLY A 211 18.56 -18.69 2.53
C GLY A 211 18.93 -18.02 1.20
N ALA A 212 19.59 -16.85 1.20
CA ALA A 212 20.10 -16.23 -0.02
C ALA A 212 21.42 -16.89 -0.46
N LYS A 213 21.55 -17.16 -1.77
CA LYS A 213 22.79 -17.75 -2.34
C LYS A 213 23.96 -16.76 -2.38
N GLU A 214 23.65 -15.47 -2.54
CA GLU A 214 24.64 -14.41 -2.69
C GLU A 214 24.32 -13.26 -1.73
N PRO A 215 25.35 -12.59 -1.17
CA PRO A 215 25.14 -11.38 -0.41
C PRO A 215 24.76 -10.22 -1.34
N ARG A 216 24.00 -9.26 -0.83
CA ARG A 216 23.78 -7.98 -1.52
C ARG A 216 24.68 -6.89 -0.96
N CYS A 217 25.00 -5.89 -1.78
CA CYS A 217 25.70 -4.70 -1.29
C CYS A 217 24.74 -3.79 -0.52
N VAL A 218 25.15 -3.39 0.68
CA VAL A 218 24.47 -2.36 1.48
C VAL A 218 25.43 -1.28 1.96
N CYS A 219 24.92 -0.07 2.15
CA CYS A 219 25.63 1.03 2.77
C CYS A 219 25.45 0.98 4.28
N VAL A 220 26.56 0.98 5.00
CA VAL A 220 26.58 0.76 6.46
C VAL A 220 27.12 2.00 7.16
N ARG A 221 26.39 2.46 8.18
CA ARG A 221 26.82 3.61 9.00
C ARG A 221 28.07 3.22 9.78
N THR A 222 29.07 4.10 9.79
CA THR A 222 30.38 3.85 10.41
C THR A 222 30.56 4.55 11.75
N THR A 223 29.59 5.34 12.17
CA THR A 223 29.61 6.17 13.40
C THR A 223 28.29 6.04 14.16
N GLY A 224 28.32 6.41 15.44
CA GLY A 224 27.18 6.32 16.35
C GLY A 224 27.01 4.94 16.98
N PRO A 225 25.96 4.78 17.80
CA PRO A 225 25.52 3.46 18.27
C PRO A 225 25.03 2.59 17.11
N PRO A 226 25.06 1.25 17.23
CA PRO A 226 24.40 0.35 16.31
C PRO A 226 22.90 0.58 16.25
N SER A 227 22.32 0.44 15.07
CA SER A 227 20.88 0.52 14.84
C SER A 227 20.17 -0.67 15.48
N GLY A 228 19.05 -0.43 16.17
CA GLY A 228 18.24 -1.48 16.80
C GLY A 228 18.68 -1.92 18.20
N GLN A 229 19.76 -1.36 18.76
CA GLN A 229 20.08 -1.57 20.18
C GLN A 229 19.22 -0.69 21.09
N MET A 230 18.81 -1.25 22.22
CA MET A 230 18.24 -0.50 23.34
C MET A 230 19.30 0.45 23.92
N PRO A 231 18.93 1.65 24.42
CA PRO A 231 19.86 2.63 24.97
C PRO A 231 20.79 2.08 26.07
N ASP A 232 20.32 1.08 26.84
CA ASP A 232 20.97 0.58 28.05
C ASP A 232 21.97 -0.57 27.83
N ASN A 233 22.42 -0.79 26.58
CA ASN A 233 23.41 -1.83 26.28
C ASN A 233 24.86 -1.34 26.55
N PRO A 234 25.84 -2.27 26.67
CA PRO A 234 27.24 -1.98 27.03
C PRO A 234 27.88 -0.90 26.15
N PRO A 235 28.98 -0.25 26.60
CA PRO A 235 29.66 0.79 25.84
C PRO A 235 29.99 0.30 24.43
N HIS A 236 29.37 0.93 23.45
CA HIS A 236 29.53 0.65 22.03
C HIS A 236 30.74 1.43 21.49
N ARG A 237 31.48 0.84 20.54
CA ARG A 237 32.72 1.43 19.99
C ARG A 237 32.49 2.63 19.06
N ASN A 238 31.29 3.21 19.04
CA ASN A 238 30.89 4.29 18.14
C ASN A 238 31.14 3.95 16.65
N ARG A 239 30.92 2.68 16.25
CA ARG A 239 31.20 2.15 14.90
C ARG A 239 29.96 2.01 14.02
N GLY A 240 28.84 2.60 14.43
CA GLY A 240 27.55 2.42 13.76
C GLY A 240 27.18 0.95 13.66
N ASP A 241 26.87 0.51 12.43
CA ASP A 241 26.37 -0.83 12.15
C ASP A 241 27.46 -1.79 11.63
N LEU A 242 28.73 -1.38 11.64
CA LEU A 242 29.85 -2.16 11.09
C LEU A 242 30.05 -3.54 11.74
N ASP A 243 29.67 -3.67 13.01
CA ASP A 243 29.85 -4.91 13.78
C ASP A 243 28.63 -5.86 13.65
N HIS A 244 27.69 -5.59 12.73
CA HIS A 244 26.54 -6.47 12.49
C HIS A 244 26.99 -7.85 11.97
N PRO A 245 26.54 -8.98 12.57
CA PRO A 245 27.12 -10.31 12.35
C PRO A 245 26.99 -10.84 10.92
N ASN A 246 26.00 -10.38 10.17
CA ASN A 246 25.78 -10.80 8.79
C ASN A 246 26.50 -9.91 7.76
N LEU A 247 27.36 -8.99 8.19
CA LEU A 247 28.15 -8.15 7.29
C LEU A 247 29.54 -8.73 7.05
N ALA A 248 30.03 -8.56 5.81
CA ALA A 248 31.43 -8.77 5.49
C ALA A 248 31.97 -7.65 4.61
N GLU A 249 33.28 -7.44 4.72
CA GLU A 249 34.00 -6.48 3.88
C GLU A 249 34.22 -7.03 2.47
N TYR A 250 34.45 -6.13 1.52
CA TYR A 250 34.86 -6.51 0.18
C TYR A 250 36.38 -6.65 0.13
N THR A 251 36.86 -7.82 -0.28
CA THR A 251 38.29 -8.05 -0.51
C THR A 251 38.85 -7.01 -1.48
N GLY A 252 40.00 -6.40 -1.12
CA GLY A 252 40.65 -5.38 -1.94
C GLY A 252 40.06 -3.97 -1.82
N CYS A 253 38.95 -3.78 -1.10
CA CYS A 253 38.42 -2.45 -0.82
C CYS A 253 38.82 -1.99 0.59
N PRO A 254 39.34 -0.76 0.77
CA PRO A 254 39.65 -0.26 2.10
C PRO A 254 38.41 -0.27 3.00
N PRO A 255 38.51 -0.70 4.27
CA PRO A 255 37.35 -0.88 5.14
C PRO A 255 36.45 0.36 5.26
N LEU A 256 37.04 1.56 5.27
CA LEU A 256 36.30 2.82 5.41
C LEU A 256 36.07 3.56 4.07
N ALA A 257 36.37 2.94 2.94
CA ALA A 257 36.13 3.56 1.64
C ALA A 257 34.63 3.63 1.35
N ILE A 258 34.15 4.81 0.98
CA ILE A 258 32.77 5.02 0.51
C ILE A 258 32.53 4.48 -0.91
N THR A 259 33.60 4.05 -1.59
CA THR A 259 33.61 3.51 -2.96
C THR A 259 34.55 2.32 -3.04
N CYS A 260 34.09 1.24 -3.66
CA CYS A 260 34.89 0.06 -3.98
C CYS A 260 34.88 -0.17 -5.49
N SER A 261 36.05 -0.48 -6.07
CA SER A 261 36.20 -0.81 -7.49
C SER A 261 36.76 -2.23 -7.62
N PHE A 262 36.14 -3.03 -8.50
CA PHE A 262 36.48 -4.41 -8.78
C PHE A 262 36.78 -4.52 -10.29
N PRO A 263 38.04 -4.30 -10.70
CA PRO A 263 38.43 -4.48 -12.09
C PRO A 263 38.21 -5.93 -12.55
N LEU A 264 38.14 -6.12 -13.87
CA LEU A 264 38.01 -7.44 -14.50
C LEU A 264 39.25 -8.32 -14.27
#